data_AF-A0A4Y7TZ40-F1
#
_entry.id   AF-A0A4Y7TZ40-F1
#
_cell.length_a   1.000
_cell.length_b   1.000
_cell.length_c   1.000
_cell.angle_alpha   90.00
_cell.angle_beta   90.00
_cell.angle_gamma   90.00
#
_symmetry.space_group_name_H-M   'P 1'
#
loop_
_entity.id
_entity.type
_entity.pdbx_description
1 polymer ?
#
loop_
_entity_poly.entity_id
_entity_poly.type
_entity_poly.pdbx_seq_one_letter_code
_entity_poly.pdbx_strand_id
1 'polypeptide(L)'
;MSWLPCGNAKSPKNVSELLHDKDWVRAFVNGLWGWVLATLCTRRSNLKAFWAEKSPDQIDNICLYLKNVSDVSIPASPWSVLTRLTTGLWSWLVQGILAALGLLQAALILSHPLGERLTQAWVQHQLRRRLKKYRWISMGEGPGYVLELHNRDNANTERCWTLPPSDNQSFSETAGTYIYANPPIVVKIFFKSGSSYYKRERKAYKRLASLSCSKPFPVLYASGRVLEHGRPFLVLSNEGEQVDAVTESDKRALEPIIEQMHSAGVWHNDLHARNVLRNRKGELRIVDFGAASFHDRGKDRWKEDFMG
;
A
#
# COMPACT_ATOMS: atom_id res chain seq x y z
N MET A 1 19.81 -22.96 -6.72
CA MET A 1 20.24 -23.20 -8.11
C MET A 1 20.42 -21.85 -8.79
N SER A 2 21.67 -21.46 -9.04
CA SER A 2 22.05 -20.23 -9.74
C SER A 2 21.93 -20.44 -11.25
N TRP A 3 21.03 -19.73 -11.91
CA TRP A 3 20.87 -19.74 -13.35
C TRP A 3 21.43 -18.46 -13.95
N LEU A 4 22.76 -18.39 -14.08
CA LEU A 4 23.41 -17.51 -15.04
C LEU A 4 24.42 -18.38 -15.81
N PRO A 5 24.51 -18.28 -17.15
CA PRO A 5 25.44 -19.10 -17.91
C PRO A 5 26.87 -18.74 -17.52
N CYS A 6 27.69 -19.74 -17.19
CA CYS A 6 29.13 -19.58 -17.03
C CYS A 6 29.76 -19.29 -18.41
N GLY A 7 30.05 -18.02 -18.66
CA GLY A 7 30.85 -17.55 -19.78
C GLY A 7 30.95 -16.03 -19.71
N ASN A 8 32.08 -15.45 -20.12
CA ASN A 8 32.42 -14.01 -20.04
C ASN A 8 31.51 -13.06 -20.86
N ALA A 9 30.20 -13.31 -20.93
CA ALA A 9 29.24 -12.42 -21.54
C ALA A 9 29.03 -11.20 -20.63
N LYS A 10 29.29 -10.00 -21.18
CA LYS A 10 28.98 -8.74 -20.51
C LYS A 10 27.50 -8.75 -20.13
N SER A 11 27.18 -8.40 -18.88
CA SER A 11 25.80 -8.27 -18.43
C SER A 11 25.06 -7.31 -19.37
N PRO A 12 23.91 -7.71 -19.93
CA PRO A 12 23.18 -6.87 -20.86
C PRO A 12 22.74 -5.58 -20.17
N LYS A 13 22.81 -4.47 -20.90
CA LYS A 13 22.54 -3.13 -20.36
C LYS A 13 21.07 -2.78 -20.37
N ASN A 14 20.26 -3.46 -21.19
CA ASN A 14 18.81 -3.26 -21.28
C ASN A 14 18.08 -4.52 -21.78
N VAL A 15 16.74 -4.48 -21.70
CA VAL A 15 15.84 -5.59 -22.07
C VAL A 15 15.90 -5.92 -23.56
N SER A 16 16.14 -4.94 -24.43
CA SER A 16 16.23 -5.17 -25.87
C SER A 16 17.46 -6.03 -26.23
N GLU A 17 18.61 -5.76 -25.61
CA GLU A 17 19.82 -6.59 -25.76
C GLU A 17 19.60 -8.04 -25.29
N LEU A 18 18.87 -8.24 -24.19
CA LEU A 18 18.48 -9.59 -23.72
C LEU A 18 17.60 -10.33 -24.71
N LEU A 19 16.65 -9.64 -25.34
CA LEU A 19 15.74 -10.24 -26.30
C LEU A 19 16.41 -10.58 -27.62
N HIS A 20 17.53 -9.96 -27.96
CA HIS A 20 18.35 -10.33 -29.11
C HIS A 20 19.23 -11.57 -28.88
N ASP A 21 19.49 -11.95 -27.62
CA ASP A 21 20.19 -13.18 -27.27
C ASP A 21 19.23 -14.39 -27.39
N LYS A 22 19.39 -15.15 -28.47
CA LYS A 22 18.55 -16.32 -28.77
C LYS A 22 18.65 -17.43 -27.72
N ASP A 23 19.80 -17.59 -27.07
CA ASP A 23 19.99 -18.62 -26.05
C ASP A 23 19.34 -18.20 -24.73
N TRP A 24 19.39 -16.90 -24.39
CA TRP A 24 18.62 -16.35 -23.28
C TRP A 24 17.12 -16.47 -23.51
N VAL A 25 16.61 -16.08 -24.69
CA VAL A 25 15.18 -16.21 -25.02
C VAL A 25 14.74 -17.66 -24.95
N ARG A 26 15.53 -18.60 -25.49
CA ARG A 26 15.26 -20.04 -25.38
C ARG A 26 15.20 -20.50 -23.93
N ALA A 27 16.15 -20.08 -23.09
CA ALA A 27 16.17 -20.43 -21.67
C ALA A 27 14.97 -19.83 -20.90
N PHE A 28 14.61 -18.59 -21.19
CA PHE A 28 13.47 -17.89 -20.59
C PHE A 28 12.14 -18.53 -20.98
N VAL A 29 11.96 -18.87 -22.26
CA VAL A 29 10.78 -19.58 -22.79
C VAL A 29 10.67 -20.99 -22.23
N ASN A 30 11.79 -21.66 -21.97
CA ASN A 30 11.81 -22.95 -21.28
C ASN A 30 11.45 -22.83 -19.79
N GLY A 31 11.44 -21.62 -19.23
CA GLY A 31 10.89 -21.31 -17.92
C GLY A 31 9.38 -21.03 -17.96
N LEU A 32 8.68 -21.31 -16.85
CA LEU A 32 7.22 -21.19 -16.73
C LEU A 32 6.69 -19.81 -17.18
N TRP A 33 7.36 -18.73 -16.79
CA TRP A 33 6.93 -17.36 -17.08
C TRP A 33 7.12 -16.97 -18.55
N GLY A 34 8.22 -17.37 -19.19
CA GLY A 34 8.43 -17.12 -20.62
C GLY A 34 7.43 -17.89 -21.48
N TRP A 35 7.18 -19.16 -21.14
CA TRP A 35 6.18 -19.96 -21.84
C TRP A 35 4.75 -19.39 -21.72
N VAL A 36 4.34 -18.95 -20.52
CA VAL A 36 3.03 -18.31 -20.29
C VAL A 36 2.91 -17.03 -21.12
N LEU A 37 3.93 -16.17 -21.11
CA LEU A 37 3.94 -14.93 -21.89
C LEU A 37 3.83 -15.20 -23.40
N ALA A 38 4.62 -16.15 -23.92
CA ALA A 38 4.58 -16.55 -25.31
C ALA A 38 3.19 -17.09 -25.71
N THR A 39 2.59 -17.93 -24.87
CA THR A 39 1.26 -18.53 -25.14
C THR A 39 0.16 -17.48 -25.13
N LEU A 40 0.19 -16.53 -24.20
CA LEU A 40 -0.79 -15.44 -24.11
C LEU A 40 -0.69 -14.48 -25.30
N CYS A 41 0.53 -14.17 -25.74
CA CYS A 41 0.78 -13.24 -26.83
C CYS A 41 0.54 -13.86 -28.23
N THR A 42 0.75 -15.17 -28.41
CA THR A 42 0.55 -15.85 -29.72
C THR A 42 -0.90 -16.25 -29.98
N ARG A 43 -1.70 -16.59 -28.95
CA ARG A 43 -3.06 -17.14 -29.13
C ARG A 43 -4.19 -16.12 -29.16
N ARG A 44 -3.96 -14.86 -28.80
CA ARG A 44 -5.00 -13.82 -28.81
C ARG A 44 -4.54 -12.56 -29.55
N SER A 45 -5.07 -12.37 -30.75
CA SER A 45 -4.92 -11.13 -31.54
C SER A 45 -5.28 -9.87 -30.76
N ASN A 46 -6.29 -9.95 -29.89
CA ASN A 46 -6.75 -8.83 -29.05
C ASN A 46 -5.70 -8.36 -28.03
N LEU A 47 -4.80 -9.24 -27.57
CA LEU A 47 -3.76 -8.85 -26.63
C LEU A 47 -2.69 -7.98 -27.30
N LYS A 48 -2.36 -8.25 -28.57
CA LYS A 48 -1.42 -7.42 -29.33
C LYS A 48 -1.94 -5.98 -29.48
N ALA A 49 -3.23 -5.83 -29.80
CA ALA A 49 -3.88 -4.52 -29.88
C ALA A 49 -3.91 -3.81 -28.52
N PHE A 50 -4.21 -4.55 -27.44
CA PHE A 50 -4.19 -4.00 -26.08
C PHE A 50 -2.82 -3.43 -25.69
N TRP A 51 -1.74 -4.15 -25.95
CA TRP A 51 -0.38 -3.66 -25.64
C TRP A 51 0.04 -2.50 -26.53
N ALA A 52 -0.37 -2.49 -27.80
CA ALA A 52 -0.15 -1.35 -28.71
C ALA A 52 -0.78 -0.07 -28.18
N GLU A 53 -1.98 -0.17 -27.61
CA GLU A 53 -2.72 0.96 -27.06
C GLU A 53 -2.16 1.42 -25.71
N LYS A 54 -1.84 0.48 -24.81
CA LYS A 54 -1.48 0.81 -23.41
C LYS A 54 0.01 1.02 -23.17
N SER A 55 0.88 0.49 -24.03
CA SER A 55 2.33 0.57 -23.85
C SER A 55 3.04 0.52 -25.21
N PRO A 56 2.84 1.56 -26.06
CA PRO A 56 3.37 1.58 -27.42
C PRO A 56 4.90 1.39 -27.45
N ASP A 57 5.63 1.95 -26.49
CA ASP A 57 7.10 1.85 -26.42
C ASP A 57 7.62 0.43 -26.15
N GLN A 58 6.74 -0.50 -25.75
CA GLN A 58 7.09 -1.90 -25.48
C GLN A 58 6.72 -2.84 -26.64
N ILE A 59 5.99 -2.35 -27.66
CA ILE A 59 5.48 -3.23 -28.71
C ILE A 59 6.59 -3.85 -29.56
N ASP A 60 7.68 -3.11 -29.77
CA ASP A 60 8.83 -3.59 -30.53
C ASP A 60 9.56 -4.71 -29.80
N ASN A 61 9.70 -4.59 -28.47
CA ASN A 61 10.25 -5.65 -27.62
C ASN A 61 9.36 -6.90 -27.64
N ILE A 62 8.04 -6.74 -27.58
CA ILE A 62 7.08 -7.85 -27.64
C ILE A 62 7.13 -8.54 -29.02
N CYS A 63 7.17 -7.76 -30.10
CA CYS A 63 7.27 -8.30 -31.46
C CYS A 63 8.61 -9.04 -31.66
N LEU A 64 9.70 -8.49 -31.16
CA LEU A 64 11.03 -9.10 -31.21
C LEU A 64 11.07 -10.42 -30.40
N TYR A 65 10.49 -10.42 -29.20
CA TYR A 65 10.32 -11.63 -28.39
C TYR A 65 9.54 -12.70 -29.15
N LEU A 66 8.36 -12.37 -29.69
CA LEU A 66 7.51 -13.31 -30.42
C LEU A 66 8.20 -13.89 -31.65
N LYS A 67 8.94 -13.07 -32.40
CA LYS A 67 9.74 -13.51 -33.55
C LYS A 67 10.82 -14.50 -33.13
N ASN A 68 11.54 -14.22 -32.06
CA ASN A 68 12.59 -15.11 -31.57
C ASN A 68 12.01 -16.41 -30.97
N VAL A 69 10.81 -16.36 -30.39
CA VAL A 69 10.06 -17.54 -29.92
C VAL A 69 9.61 -18.41 -31.09
N SER A 70 9.13 -17.85 -32.21
CA SER A 70 8.72 -18.64 -33.37
C SER A 70 9.88 -19.35 -34.07
N ASP A 71 11.07 -18.73 -34.05
CA ASP A 71 12.29 -19.28 -34.64
C ASP A 71 12.89 -20.40 -33.79
N VAL A 72 12.68 -20.34 -32.47
CA VAL A 72 13.05 -21.40 -31.53
C VAL A 72 11.93 -22.43 -31.54
N SER A 73 12.02 -23.43 -32.43
CA SER A 73 11.13 -24.59 -32.44
C SER A 73 10.87 -25.09 -31.02
N ILE A 74 9.65 -24.84 -30.50
CA ILE A 74 9.31 -25.15 -29.11
C ILE A 74 9.28 -26.69 -29.04
N PRO A 75 10.27 -27.35 -28.41
CA PRO A 75 10.19 -28.79 -28.26
C PRO A 75 8.98 -29.10 -27.37
N ALA A 76 8.37 -30.26 -27.52
CA ALA A 76 7.34 -30.74 -26.60
C ALA A 76 7.95 -30.90 -25.20
N SER A 77 8.03 -29.80 -24.45
CA SER A 77 8.66 -29.78 -23.14
C SER A 77 7.76 -30.56 -22.15
N PRO A 78 8.33 -31.15 -21.08
CA PRO A 78 7.56 -31.83 -20.03
C PRO A 78 6.49 -30.93 -19.41
N TRP A 79 6.72 -29.61 -19.43
CA TRP A 79 5.74 -28.62 -18.98
C TRP A 79 4.54 -28.55 -19.90
N SER A 80 4.63 -28.89 -21.19
CA SER A 80 3.53 -28.77 -22.16
C SER A 80 2.34 -29.68 -21.86
N VAL A 81 2.54 -30.81 -21.19
CA VAL A 81 1.46 -31.73 -20.76
C VAL A 81 0.87 -31.26 -19.43
N LEU A 82 1.73 -30.94 -18.46
CA LEU A 82 1.30 -30.45 -17.15
C LEU A 82 0.59 -29.09 -17.27
N THR A 83 1.07 -28.17 -18.12
CA THR A 83 0.38 -26.92 -18.46
C THR A 83 -0.83 -27.17 -19.37
N ARG A 84 -0.88 -28.13 -20.29
CA ARG A 84 -2.16 -28.41 -20.97
C ARG A 84 -3.24 -28.86 -20.00
N LEU A 85 -2.89 -29.65 -18.99
CA LEU A 85 -3.81 -30.08 -17.95
C LEU A 85 -4.13 -28.96 -16.98
N THR A 86 -3.14 -28.24 -16.43
CA THR A 86 -3.38 -27.16 -15.46
C THR A 86 -3.91 -25.90 -16.11
N THR A 87 -3.43 -25.49 -17.29
CA THR A 87 -3.99 -24.37 -18.06
C THR A 87 -5.32 -24.77 -18.70
N GLY A 88 -5.58 -26.04 -18.97
CA GLY A 88 -6.90 -26.53 -19.37
C GLY A 88 -7.89 -26.46 -18.21
N LEU A 89 -7.52 -26.97 -17.03
CA LEU A 89 -8.31 -26.90 -15.81
C LEU A 89 -8.52 -25.45 -15.36
N TRP A 90 -7.46 -24.63 -15.42
CA TRP A 90 -7.48 -23.23 -15.05
C TRP A 90 -8.20 -22.37 -16.09
N SER A 91 -8.07 -22.66 -17.39
CA SER A 91 -8.91 -21.99 -18.41
C SER A 91 -10.35 -22.43 -18.28
N TRP A 92 -10.66 -23.67 -17.91
CA TRP A 92 -12.04 -24.13 -17.69
C TRP A 92 -12.63 -23.54 -16.41
N LEU A 93 -11.85 -23.43 -15.33
CA LEU A 93 -12.23 -22.74 -14.09
C LEU A 93 -12.40 -21.24 -14.33
N VAL A 94 -11.44 -20.60 -14.99
CA VAL A 94 -11.48 -19.17 -15.32
C VAL A 94 -12.58 -18.89 -16.33
N GLN A 95 -12.81 -19.75 -17.34
CA GLN A 95 -13.94 -19.61 -18.27
C GLN A 95 -15.28 -19.89 -17.59
N GLY A 96 -15.36 -20.85 -16.66
CA GLY A 96 -16.55 -21.10 -15.84
C GLY A 96 -16.86 -19.94 -14.90
N ILE A 97 -15.85 -19.36 -14.26
CA ILE A 97 -15.94 -18.16 -13.43
C ILE A 97 -16.29 -16.94 -14.29
N LEU A 98 -15.68 -16.77 -15.47
CA LEU A 98 -15.94 -15.66 -16.39
C LEU A 98 -17.29 -15.78 -17.11
N ALA A 99 -17.78 -16.99 -17.36
CA ALA A 99 -19.12 -17.24 -17.90
C ALA A 99 -20.20 -17.06 -16.84
N ALA A 100 -19.95 -17.47 -15.59
CA ALA A 100 -20.83 -17.20 -14.45
C ALA A 100 -20.84 -15.72 -14.05
N LEU A 101 -19.78 -14.97 -14.33
CA LEU A 101 -19.66 -13.54 -14.02
C LEU A 101 -20.00 -12.61 -15.18
N GLY A 102 -20.39 -13.12 -16.36
CA GLY A 102 -20.73 -12.30 -17.52
C GLY A 102 -19.57 -11.40 -17.97
N LEU A 103 -18.82 -11.84 -18.98
CA LEU A 103 -17.63 -11.20 -19.57
C LEU A 103 -17.77 -9.71 -19.96
N LEU A 104 -17.83 -8.83 -18.96
CA LEU A 104 -17.62 -7.39 -19.10
C LEU A 104 -17.10 -6.74 -17.80
N GLN A 105 -16.33 -7.42 -16.95
CA GLN A 105 -15.94 -6.83 -15.66
C GLN A 105 -14.49 -7.04 -15.19
N ALA A 106 -13.50 -7.24 -16.07
CA ALA A 106 -12.10 -7.08 -15.62
C ALA A 106 -11.76 -5.61 -15.29
N ALA A 107 -12.36 -4.66 -16.03
CA ALA A 107 -12.33 -3.24 -15.70
C ALA A 107 -13.25 -2.87 -14.52
N LEU A 108 -14.32 -3.65 -14.31
CA LEU A 108 -15.24 -3.45 -13.20
C LEU A 108 -14.74 -4.02 -11.89
N ILE A 109 -13.95 -5.09 -11.82
CA ILE A 109 -13.38 -5.57 -10.54
C ILE A 109 -12.35 -4.59 -9.96
N LEU A 110 -11.62 -3.84 -10.80
CA LEU A 110 -10.74 -2.76 -10.36
C LEU A 110 -11.50 -1.46 -10.02
N SER A 111 -12.73 -1.27 -10.52
CA SER A 111 -13.61 -0.15 -10.16
C SER A 111 -14.75 -0.53 -9.20
N HIS A 112 -14.83 -1.80 -8.79
CA HIS A 112 -15.83 -2.28 -7.85
C HIS A 112 -15.33 -1.97 -6.44
N PRO A 113 -16.18 -1.41 -5.56
CA PRO A 113 -15.83 -1.09 -4.17
C PRO A 113 -15.22 -2.28 -3.37
N LEU A 114 -15.47 -3.51 -3.82
CA LEU A 114 -14.93 -4.74 -3.23
C LEU A 114 -13.45 -4.97 -3.60
N GLY A 115 -13.03 -4.71 -4.85
CA GLY A 115 -11.65 -4.91 -5.30
C GLY A 115 -10.68 -3.95 -4.61
N GLU A 116 -11.09 -2.70 -4.43
CA GLU A 116 -10.31 -1.73 -3.65
C GLU A 116 -10.27 -2.07 -2.15
N ARG A 117 -11.38 -2.56 -1.57
CA ARG A 117 -11.40 -3.01 -0.16
C ARG A 117 -10.43 -4.17 0.06
N LEU A 118 -10.39 -5.14 -0.86
CA LEU A 118 -9.45 -6.26 -0.80
C LEU A 118 -8.01 -5.78 -0.98
N THR A 119 -7.76 -4.87 -1.92
CA THR A 119 -6.43 -4.27 -2.13
C THR A 119 -5.97 -3.53 -0.88
N GLN A 120 -6.83 -2.69 -0.28
CA GLN A 120 -6.52 -1.96 0.95
C GLN A 120 -6.25 -2.93 2.11
N ALA A 121 -7.09 -3.93 2.31
CA ALA A 121 -6.89 -4.95 3.34
C ALA A 121 -5.57 -5.71 3.14
N TRP A 122 -5.22 -6.05 1.89
CA TRP A 122 -3.96 -6.70 1.56
C TRP A 122 -2.75 -5.79 1.82
N VAL A 123 -2.81 -4.52 1.42
CA VAL A 123 -1.75 -3.53 1.71
C VAL A 123 -1.57 -3.36 3.22
N GLN A 124 -2.66 -3.23 3.99
CA GLN A 124 -2.59 -3.17 5.46
C GLN A 124 -1.97 -4.44 6.05
N HIS A 125 -2.32 -5.62 5.51
CA HIS A 125 -1.75 -6.89 5.94
C HIS A 125 -0.25 -6.98 5.66
N GLN A 126 0.18 -6.63 4.44
CA GLN A 126 1.60 -6.60 4.05
C GLN A 126 2.40 -5.64 4.93
N LEU A 127 1.85 -4.45 5.19
CA LEU A 127 2.48 -3.45 6.05
C LEU A 127 2.66 -3.98 7.47
N ARG A 128 1.61 -4.58 8.07
CA ARG A 128 1.70 -5.20 9.39
C ARG A 128 2.75 -6.31 9.43
N ARG A 129 2.85 -7.14 8.38
CA ARG A 129 3.90 -8.17 8.30
C ARG A 129 5.30 -7.55 8.24
N ARG A 130 5.48 -6.48 7.45
CA ARG A 130 6.77 -5.75 7.40
C ARG A 130 7.11 -5.17 8.77
N LEU A 131 6.21 -4.40 9.38
CA LEU A 131 6.43 -3.77 10.69
C LEU A 131 6.64 -4.77 11.84
N LYS A 132 6.21 -6.02 11.69
CA LYS A 132 6.60 -7.12 12.59
C LYS A 132 8.04 -7.56 12.33
N LYS A 133 8.45 -7.73 11.08
CA LYS A 133 9.78 -8.23 10.73
C LYS A 133 10.92 -7.31 11.17
N TYR A 134 10.76 -6.00 11.03
CA TYR A 134 11.83 -5.02 11.26
C TYR A 134 11.84 -4.50 12.70
N ARG A 135 13.04 -4.28 13.24
CA ARG A 135 13.23 -3.61 14.54
C ARG A 135 13.31 -2.09 14.39
N TRP A 136 13.91 -1.63 13.30
CA TRP A 136 14.10 -0.21 13.02
C TRP A 136 13.46 0.22 11.71
N ILE A 137 13.07 1.50 11.63
CA ILE A 137 12.73 2.19 10.40
C ILE A 137 13.72 3.33 10.21
N SER A 138 14.34 3.42 9.04
CA SER A 138 15.19 4.55 8.67
C SER A 138 14.42 5.45 7.72
N MET A 139 14.42 6.74 8.04
CA MET A 139 13.73 7.82 7.36
C MET A 139 14.79 8.70 6.68
N GLY A 140 14.59 9.03 5.41
CA GLY A 140 15.54 9.81 4.60
C GLY A 140 15.48 11.32 4.82
N GLU A 141 14.62 11.81 5.71
CA GLU A 141 14.33 13.22 5.93
C GLU A 141 15.37 13.89 6.84
N GLY A 142 15.97 14.99 6.38
CA GLY A 142 16.91 15.80 7.16
C GLY A 142 18.21 15.04 7.52
N PRO A 143 18.71 15.12 8.78
CA PRO A 143 19.87 14.34 9.21
C PRO A 143 19.61 12.82 9.26
N GLY A 144 18.41 12.37 8.84
CA GLY A 144 17.95 11.01 8.92
C GLY A 144 17.42 10.70 10.31
N TYR A 145 16.21 10.15 10.40
CA TYR A 145 15.70 9.61 11.65
C TYR A 145 15.84 8.08 11.64
N VAL A 146 16.31 7.51 12.74
CA VAL A 146 16.23 6.06 12.96
C VAL A 146 15.22 5.78 14.08
N LEU A 147 14.13 5.15 13.71
CA LEU A 147 13.00 4.84 14.59
C LEU A 147 13.13 3.42 15.11
N GLU A 148 13.33 3.24 16.42
CA GLU A 148 13.24 1.94 17.07
C GLU A 148 11.79 1.61 17.41
N LEU A 149 11.27 0.52 16.84
CA LEU A 149 9.89 0.09 17.04
C LEU A 149 9.75 -0.68 18.37
N HIS A 150 8.84 -0.23 19.23
CA HIS A 150 8.48 -0.95 20.46
C HIS A 150 7.35 -1.95 20.22
N ASN A 151 7.51 -2.82 19.23
CA ASN A 151 6.61 -3.96 19.02
C ASN A 151 7.06 -5.11 19.92
N ARG A 152 6.55 -5.12 21.16
CA ARG A 152 6.96 -6.04 22.25
C ARG A 152 7.01 -7.53 21.87
N ASP A 153 6.24 -7.95 20.86
CA ASP A 153 6.04 -9.38 20.60
C ASP A 153 6.61 -9.88 19.25
N ASN A 154 7.25 -9.03 18.42
CA ASN A 154 7.44 -9.43 17.01
C ASN A 154 8.73 -9.01 16.28
N ALA A 155 9.58 -8.14 16.83
CA ALA A 155 10.81 -7.74 16.12
C ALA A 155 11.86 -8.88 16.14
N ASN A 156 11.61 -9.91 15.35
CA ASN A 156 12.42 -11.14 15.31
C ASN A 156 13.74 -10.96 14.55
N THR A 157 14.00 -9.79 13.98
CA THR A 157 15.22 -9.54 13.20
C THR A 157 15.82 -8.18 13.50
N GLU A 158 17.16 -8.12 13.59
CA GLU A 158 17.95 -6.89 13.65
C GLU A 158 18.02 -6.20 12.28
N ARG A 159 16.88 -6.11 11.59
CA ARG A 159 16.80 -5.45 10.28
C ARG A 159 16.21 -4.06 10.42
N CYS A 160 16.72 -3.16 9.59
CA CYS A 160 16.19 -1.82 9.39
C CYS A 160 15.38 -1.78 8.09
N TRP A 161 14.20 -1.16 8.12
CA TRP A 161 13.42 -0.86 6.93
C TRP A 161 13.62 0.61 6.54
N THR A 162 14.29 0.85 5.42
CA THR A 162 14.44 2.19 4.86
C THR A 162 13.18 2.61 4.11
N LEU A 163 12.59 3.73 4.52
CA LEU A 163 11.51 4.39 3.81
C LEU A 163 12.08 5.28 2.69
N PRO A 164 11.33 5.51 1.59
CA PRO A 164 11.64 6.59 0.67
C PRO A 164 11.51 7.96 1.37
N PRO A 165 11.86 9.08 0.74
CA PRO A 165 11.46 10.40 1.22
C PRO A 165 9.94 10.52 1.33
N SER A 166 9.46 11.24 2.35
CA SER A 166 8.04 11.51 2.55
C SER A 166 7.46 12.35 1.42
N ASP A 167 6.24 12.01 1.00
CA ASP A 167 5.51 12.76 -0.03
C ASP A 167 5.06 14.15 0.47
N ASN A 168 4.78 14.27 1.77
CA ASN A 168 4.43 15.53 2.40
C ASN A 168 4.88 15.55 3.87
N GLN A 169 5.08 16.75 4.43
CA GLN A 169 5.48 16.96 5.81
C GLN A 169 4.81 18.19 6.40
N SER A 170 4.38 18.09 7.66
CA SER A 170 3.83 19.21 8.42
C SER A 170 4.44 19.26 9.82
N PHE A 171 4.63 20.48 10.33
CA PHE A 171 5.29 20.73 11.60
C PHE A 171 4.39 21.60 12.46
N SER A 172 4.23 21.21 13.73
CA SER A 172 3.62 22.03 14.77
C SER A 172 4.60 22.22 15.92
N GLU A 173 4.22 23.00 16.92
CA GLU A 173 5.01 23.13 18.16
C GLU A 173 5.19 21.80 18.92
N THR A 174 4.32 20.81 18.65
CA THR A 174 4.28 19.57 19.44
C THR A 174 4.83 18.35 18.71
N ALA A 175 4.76 18.33 17.37
CA ALA A 175 5.14 17.18 16.56
C ALA A 175 5.45 17.55 15.10
N GLY A 176 6.29 16.72 14.48
CA GLY A 176 6.47 16.65 13.03
C GLY A 176 5.71 15.43 12.49
N THR A 177 5.00 15.62 11.39
CA THR A 177 4.18 14.61 10.72
C THR A 177 4.70 14.40 9.32
N TYR A 178 5.02 13.15 8.97
CA TYR A 178 5.58 12.75 7.69
C TYR A 178 4.60 11.79 7.02
N ILE A 179 4.18 12.11 5.80
CA ILE A 179 3.14 11.41 5.07
C ILE A 179 3.79 10.63 3.92
N TYR A 180 3.44 9.35 3.82
CA TYR A 180 3.88 8.45 2.75
C TYR A 180 2.66 7.89 2.03
N ALA A 181 2.67 7.94 0.70
CA ALA A 181 1.69 7.34 -0.17
C ALA A 181 2.05 5.87 -0.46
N ASN A 182 3.35 5.56 -0.55
CA ASN A 182 3.84 4.20 -0.76
C ASN A 182 5.11 3.90 0.06
N PRO A 183 5.00 3.20 1.20
CA PRO A 183 3.78 2.61 1.77
C PRO A 183 2.78 3.67 2.27
N PRO A 184 1.46 3.40 2.33
CA PRO A 184 0.45 4.36 2.76
C PRO A 184 0.43 4.50 4.29
N ILE A 185 1.40 5.21 4.84
CA ILE A 185 1.58 5.42 6.29
C ILE A 185 1.80 6.88 6.61
N VAL A 186 1.55 7.22 7.87
CA VAL A 186 1.93 8.50 8.47
C VAL A 186 2.85 8.22 9.65
N VAL A 187 3.99 8.89 9.69
CA VAL A 187 4.90 8.85 10.84
C VAL A 187 4.79 10.19 11.58
N LYS A 188 4.36 10.15 12.84
CA LYS A 188 4.25 11.35 13.69
C LYS A 188 5.28 11.28 14.83
N ILE A 189 6.25 12.19 14.82
CA ILE A 189 7.33 12.29 15.80
C ILE A 189 7.05 13.47 16.75
N PHE A 190 6.97 13.21 18.05
CA PHE A 190 6.63 14.24 19.04
C PHE A 190 7.90 14.87 19.61
N PHE A 191 7.97 16.20 19.63
CA PHE A 191 9.20 16.92 19.97
C PHE A 191 9.57 16.89 21.46
N LYS A 192 8.57 16.79 22.34
CA LYS A 192 8.77 16.73 23.79
C LYS A 192 8.75 15.29 24.32
N SER A 193 9.87 14.85 24.86
CA SER A 193 9.97 13.58 25.60
C SER A 193 9.01 13.59 26.79
N GLY A 194 8.11 12.61 26.85
CA GLY A 194 7.07 12.55 27.90
C GLY A 194 5.80 13.35 27.61
N SER A 195 5.67 13.92 26.40
CA SER A 195 4.50 14.69 25.96
C SER A 195 3.17 13.99 26.33
N SER A 196 2.30 14.74 27.01
CA SER A 196 0.93 14.32 27.29
C SER A 196 0.16 14.10 25.98
N TYR A 197 0.47 14.85 24.92
CA TYR A 197 -0.10 14.68 23.57
C TYR A 197 0.16 13.27 23.02
N TYR A 198 1.42 12.81 23.04
CA TYR A 198 1.76 11.44 22.60
C TYR A 198 0.98 10.39 23.39
N LYS A 199 0.91 10.52 24.72
CA LYS A 199 0.23 9.55 25.59
C LYS A 199 -1.28 9.53 25.32
N ARG A 200 -1.89 10.69 25.14
CA ARG A 200 -3.31 10.84 24.80
C ARG A 200 -3.60 10.25 23.43
N GLU A 201 -2.87 10.69 22.41
CA GLU A 201 -3.09 10.25 21.03
C GLU A 201 -2.91 8.73 20.88
N ARG A 202 -1.84 8.17 21.46
CA ARG A 202 -1.64 6.71 21.48
C ARG A 202 -2.77 5.97 22.20
N LYS A 203 -3.26 6.50 23.32
CA LYS A 203 -4.35 5.88 24.10
C LYS A 203 -5.68 5.94 23.35
N ALA A 204 -5.95 7.05 22.65
CA ALA A 204 -7.13 7.19 21.80
C ALA A 204 -7.16 6.12 20.71
N TYR A 205 -6.11 6.01 19.89
CA TYR A 205 -6.05 4.99 18.84
C TYR A 205 -6.17 3.55 19.38
N LYS A 206 -5.62 3.27 20.57
CA LYS A 206 -5.80 1.96 21.21
C LYS A 206 -7.25 1.66 21.58
N ARG A 207 -8.02 2.65 22.07
CA ARG A 207 -9.45 2.48 22.36
C ARG A 207 -10.25 2.33 21.08
N LEU A 208 -9.99 3.18 20.10
CA LEU A 208 -10.69 3.18 18.82
C LEU A 208 -10.43 1.92 18.00
N ALA A 209 -9.29 1.25 18.19
CA ALA A 209 -9.00 -0.04 17.55
C ALA A 209 -9.98 -1.17 17.93
N SER A 210 -10.76 -1.02 19.00
CA SER A 210 -11.80 -1.99 19.40
C SER A 210 -13.09 -1.87 18.57
N LEU A 211 -13.28 -0.76 17.85
CA LEU A 211 -14.45 -0.53 17.01
C LEU A 211 -14.32 -1.38 15.73
N SER A 212 -15.27 -2.28 15.51
CA SER A 212 -15.13 -3.40 14.56
C SER A 212 -15.77 -3.18 13.17
N CYS A 213 -16.61 -2.17 12.96
CA CYS A 213 -17.53 -2.15 11.80
C CYS A 213 -17.18 -1.23 10.63
N SER A 214 -16.30 -0.26 10.82
CA SER A 214 -15.65 0.52 9.76
C SER A 214 -14.57 1.30 10.49
N LYS A 215 -13.46 1.65 9.84
CA LYS A 215 -12.37 2.37 10.51
C LYS A 215 -12.41 3.83 10.08
N PRO A 216 -13.28 4.66 10.67
CA PRO A 216 -13.27 6.09 10.40
C PRO A 216 -12.07 6.81 11.02
N PHE A 217 -11.19 6.05 11.69
CA PHE A 217 -9.99 6.53 12.36
C PHE A 217 -8.75 5.82 11.79
N PRO A 218 -7.59 6.50 11.75
CA PRO A 218 -6.32 5.88 11.42
C PRO A 218 -6.02 4.64 12.26
N VAL A 219 -5.43 3.65 11.60
CA VAL A 219 -4.91 2.43 12.23
C VAL A 219 -3.54 2.71 12.81
N LEU A 220 -3.40 2.59 14.14
CA LEU A 220 -2.09 2.57 14.78
C LEU A 220 -1.37 1.26 14.47
N TYR A 221 -0.36 1.31 13.61
CA TYR A 221 0.45 0.14 13.26
C TYR A 221 1.59 -0.13 14.23
N ALA A 222 2.29 0.93 14.64
CA ALA A 222 3.45 0.82 15.52
C ALA A 222 3.68 2.11 16.32
N SER A 223 4.49 2.01 17.36
CA SER A 223 4.96 3.14 18.15
C SER A 223 6.35 2.81 18.70
N GLY A 224 7.15 3.82 19.01
CA GLY A 224 8.50 3.58 19.49
C GLY A 224 9.23 4.85 19.90
N ARG A 225 10.55 4.84 19.78
CA ARG A 225 11.41 6.00 20.03
C ARG A 225 12.39 6.22 18.88
N VAL A 226 12.66 7.48 18.59
CA VAL A 226 13.78 7.88 17.73
C VAL A 226 15.08 7.62 18.48
N LEU A 227 16.06 6.96 17.87
CA LEU A 227 17.29 6.51 18.53
C LEU A 227 18.14 7.68 19.04
N GLU A 228 18.28 8.73 18.24
CA GLU A 228 19.23 9.82 18.50
C GLU A 228 18.87 10.64 19.74
N HIS A 229 17.57 10.84 19.98
CA HIS A 229 17.09 11.76 21.03
C HIS A 229 15.92 11.21 21.86
N GLY A 230 15.54 9.94 21.68
CA GLY A 230 14.53 9.24 22.50
C GLY A 230 13.09 9.76 22.36
N ARG A 231 12.83 10.65 21.39
CA ARG A 231 11.51 11.25 21.14
C ARG A 231 10.52 10.14 20.73
N PRO A 232 9.30 10.13 21.28
CA PRO A 232 8.34 9.11 20.93
C PRO A 232 7.74 9.38 19.55
N PHE A 233 7.34 8.30 18.86
CA PHE A 233 6.63 8.40 17.59
C PHE A 233 5.44 7.42 17.49
N LEU A 234 4.56 7.68 16.53
CA LEU A 234 3.49 6.81 16.08
C LEU A 234 3.63 6.54 14.57
N VAL A 235 3.30 5.32 14.15
CA VAL A 235 3.11 4.95 12.74
C VAL A 235 1.65 4.61 12.54
N LEU A 236 0.96 5.42 11.74
CA LEU A 236 -0.47 5.36 11.47
C LEU A 236 -0.72 4.99 10.01
N SER A 237 -1.94 4.60 9.64
CA SER A 237 -2.35 4.56 8.23
C SER A 237 -2.50 5.96 7.66
N ASN A 238 -2.13 6.11 6.39
CA ASN A 238 -2.50 7.27 5.60
C ASN A 238 -3.96 7.14 5.17
N GLU A 239 -4.79 8.07 5.63
CA GLU A 239 -6.25 8.05 5.47
C GLU A 239 -6.76 9.04 4.41
N GLY A 240 -5.87 9.71 3.68
CA GLY A 240 -6.22 10.66 2.62
C GLY A 240 -5.68 12.06 2.86
N GLU A 241 -6.32 13.03 2.21
CA GLU A 241 -5.89 14.43 2.21
C GLU A 241 -6.72 15.26 3.18
N GLN A 242 -6.11 16.30 3.74
CA GLN A 242 -6.81 17.25 4.61
C GLN A 242 -7.93 17.97 3.84
N VAL A 243 -9.06 18.23 4.50
CA VAL A 243 -10.10 19.08 3.92
C VAL A 243 -9.82 20.55 4.22
N ASP A 244 -10.06 21.43 3.24
CA ASP A 244 -9.88 22.88 3.41
C ASP A 244 -10.90 23.47 4.40
N ALA A 245 -12.13 22.95 4.37
CA ALA A 245 -13.23 23.35 5.25
C ALA A 245 -14.16 22.16 5.52
N VAL A 246 -14.84 22.20 6.67
CA VAL A 246 -15.87 21.21 7.04
C VAL A 246 -17.24 21.85 6.83
N THR A 247 -17.95 21.40 5.79
CA THR A 247 -19.31 21.89 5.49
C THR A 247 -20.34 21.35 6.49
N GLU A 248 -21.54 21.94 6.55
CA GLU A 248 -22.65 21.36 7.34
C GLU A 248 -23.07 19.96 6.87
N SER A 249 -22.80 19.61 5.61
CA SER A 249 -22.98 18.24 5.12
C SER A 249 -21.93 17.30 5.72
N ASP A 250 -20.67 17.74 5.78
CA ASP A 250 -19.58 16.98 6.37
C ASP A 250 -19.77 16.78 7.87
N LYS A 251 -20.22 17.82 8.59
CA LYS A 251 -20.55 17.73 10.03
C LYS A 251 -21.62 16.66 10.27
N ARG A 252 -22.69 16.67 9.47
CA ARG A 252 -23.75 15.64 9.55
C ARG A 252 -23.23 14.24 9.22
N ALA A 253 -22.32 14.10 8.27
CA ALA A 253 -21.69 12.83 7.93
C ALA A 253 -20.71 12.33 9.02
N LEU A 254 -20.09 13.24 9.77
CA LEU A 254 -19.17 12.94 10.87
C LEU A 254 -19.86 12.67 12.21
N GLU A 255 -21.09 13.15 12.43
CA GLU A 255 -21.84 12.92 13.67
C GLU A 255 -21.88 11.44 14.10
N PRO A 256 -22.26 10.46 13.25
CA PRO A 256 -22.25 9.05 13.66
C PRO A 256 -20.84 8.49 13.93
N ILE A 257 -19.80 9.11 13.37
CA ILE A 257 -18.40 8.75 13.65
C ILE A 257 -17.99 9.29 15.03
N ILE A 258 -18.40 10.52 15.36
CA ILE A 258 -18.17 11.16 16.65
C ILE A 258 -18.91 10.40 17.75
N GLU A 259 -20.15 9.97 17.53
CA GLU A 259 -20.89 9.13 18.48
C GLU A 259 -20.19 7.79 18.74
N GLN A 260 -19.65 7.15 17.69
CA GLN A 260 -18.84 5.93 17.84
C GLN A 260 -17.57 6.20 18.66
N MET A 261 -16.89 7.31 18.42
CA MET A 261 -15.72 7.76 19.19
C MET A 261 -16.07 7.92 20.68
N HIS A 262 -17.19 8.59 20.98
CA HIS A 262 -17.70 8.79 22.33
C HIS A 262 -18.10 7.48 23.00
N SER A 263 -18.72 6.55 22.26
CA SER A 263 -19.06 5.20 22.76
C SER A 263 -17.82 4.39 23.16
N ALA A 264 -16.66 4.64 22.53
CA ALA A 264 -15.37 4.08 22.92
C ALA A 264 -14.71 4.83 24.09
N GLY A 265 -15.40 5.81 24.67
CA GLY A 265 -14.92 6.66 25.75
C GLY A 265 -13.78 7.58 25.33
N VAL A 266 -13.81 8.09 24.10
CA VAL A 266 -12.82 9.03 23.56
C VAL A 266 -13.54 10.30 23.14
N TRP A 267 -13.12 11.46 23.66
CA TRP A 267 -13.58 12.78 23.22
C TRP A 267 -12.42 13.51 22.57
N HIS A 268 -12.61 14.09 21.40
CA HIS A 268 -11.52 14.65 20.59
C HIS A 268 -10.99 15.98 21.16
N ASN A 269 -11.89 16.86 21.60
CA ASN A 269 -11.65 18.22 22.09
C ASN A 269 -11.00 19.19 21.09
N ASP A 270 -10.85 18.81 19.82
CA ASP A 270 -10.16 19.62 18.80
C ASP A 270 -10.68 19.32 17.38
N LEU A 271 -12.00 19.31 17.23
CA LEU A 271 -12.63 19.11 15.92
C LEU A 271 -12.61 20.41 15.12
N HIS A 272 -11.93 20.40 13.98
CA HIS A 272 -11.83 21.50 13.00
C HIS A 272 -11.31 20.92 11.67
N ALA A 273 -11.23 21.69 10.58
CA ALA A 273 -10.95 21.16 9.24
C ALA A 273 -9.59 20.49 9.13
N ARG A 274 -8.55 21.03 9.79
CA ARG A 274 -7.22 20.40 9.77
C ARG A 274 -7.12 19.01 10.42
N ASN A 275 -8.14 18.60 11.18
CA ASN A 275 -8.23 17.26 11.81
C ASN A 275 -9.24 16.35 11.10
N VAL A 276 -9.69 16.74 9.90
CA VAL A 276 -10.56 15.94 9.05
C VAL A 276 -9.84 15.65 7.74
N LEU A 277 -9.73 14.36 7.41
CA LEU A 277 -9.20 13.91 6.13
C LEU A 277 -10.33 13.37 5.25
N ARG A 278 -10.17 13.48 3.94
CA ARG A 278 -11.04 12.87 2.94
C ARG A 278 -10.22 11.90 2.09
N ASN A 279 -10.65 10.64 2.05
CA ASN A 279 -10.01 9.64 1.21
C ASN A 279 -10.49 9.74 -0.25
N ARG A 280 -9.90 8.94 -1.15
CA ARG A 280 -10.26 8.91 -2.58
C ARG A 280 -11.72 8.49 -2.85
N LYS A 281 -12.41 7.90 -1.89
CA LYS A 281 -13.84 7.53 -1.97
C LYS A 281 -14.76 8.66 -1.50
N GLY A 282 -14.18 9.80 -1.10
CA GLY A 282 -14.93 10.90 -0.51
C GLY A 282 -15.31 10.68 0.96
N GLU A 283 -14.90 9.56 1.56
CA GLU A 283 -15.23 9.25 2.96
C GLU A 283 -14.37 10.08 3.91
N LEU A 284 -15.00 10.61 4.95
CA LEU A 284 -14.34 11.43 5.95
C LEU A 284 -13.69 10.58 7.06
N ARG A 285 -12.61 11.12 7.62
CA ARG A 285 -11.80 10.48 8.67
C ARG A 285 -11.37 11.53 9.69
N ILE A 286 -11.46 11.19 10.98
CA ILE A 286 -11.03 12.07 12.07
C ILE A 286 -9.61 11.68 12.50
N VAL A 287 -8.73 12.66 12.61
CA VAL A 287 -7.31 12.48 12.95
C VAL A 287 -6.84 13.47 14.01
N ASP A 288 -5.63 13.22 14.54
CA ASP A 288 -4.97 14.03 15.59
C ASP A 288 -5.67 14.06 16.95
N PHE A 289 -5.46 12.99 17.71
CA PHE A 289 -6.01 12.85 19.06
C PHE A 289 -5.10 13.41 20.16
N GLY A 290 -4.20 14.34 19.84
CA GLY A 290 -3.29 14.95 20.82
C GLY A 290 -4.01 15.64 21.99
N ALA A 291 -5.18 16.23 21.71
CA ALA A 291 -6.03 16.93 22.68
C ALA A 291 -7.10 16.03 23.35
N ALA A 292 -7.14 14.74 23.02
CA ALA A 292 -8.24 13.87 23.43
C ALA A 292 -8.34 13.67 24.95
N SER A 293 -9.57 13.48 25.44
CA SER A 293 -9.89 13.09 26.82
C SER A 293 -10.60 11.75 26.89
N PHE A 294 -10.58 11.15 28.08
CA PHE A 294 -11.03 9.78 28.34
C PHE A 294 -12.10 9.68 29.43
N HIS A 295 -12.71 10.82 29.73
CA HIS A 295 -13.83 11.00 30.64
C HIS A 295 -14.93 11.71 29.88
N ASP A 296 -16.18 11.44 30.23
CA ASP A 296 -17.32 12.08 29.61
C ASP A 296 -17.26 13.60 29.83
N ARG A 297 -17.40 14.34 28.74
CA ARG A 297 -17.44 15.81 28.70
C ARG A 297 -18.70 16.33 28.02
N GLY A 298 -19.67 15.47 27.72
CA GLY A 298 -20.82 15.80 26.89
C GLY A 298 -20.44 15.77 25.41
N LYS A 299 -20.75 16.85 24.67
CA LYS A 299 -20.56 16.91 23.22
C LYS A 299 -19.23 17.57 22.83
N ASP A 300 -18.50 16.96 21.88
CA ASP A 300 -17.43 17.66 21.17
C ASP A 300 -18.03 18.81 20.35
N ARG A 301 -17.33 19.95 20.31
CA ARG A 301 -17.74 21.11 19.52
C ARG A 301 -16.77 21.33 18.37
N TRP A 302 -17.33 21.69 17.21
CA TRP A 302 -16.57 22.19 16.08
C TRP A 302 -15.98 23.55 16.42
N LYS A 303 -14.68 23.69 16.22
CA LYS A 303 -13.98 24.97 16.26
C LYS A 303 -13.91 25.52 14.84
N GLU A 304 -14.12 26.81 14.69
CA GLU A 304 -13.81 27.49 13.44
C GLU A 304 -12.29 27.61 13.35
N ASP A 305 -11.74 27.22 12.19
CA ASP A 305 -10.36 27.54 11.89
C ASP A 305 -10.31 29.07 11.71
N PHE A 306 -9.66 29.77 12.64
CA PHE A 306 -9.38 31.18 12.44
C PHE A 306 -8.50 31.27 11.18
N MET A 307 -9.06 31.79 10.09
CA MET A 307 -8.26 32.21 8.93
C MET A 307 -7.40 33.39 9.39
N GLY A 308 -6.25 33.07 9.97
CA GLY A 308 -5.16 34.00 10.28
C GLY A 308 -4.05 33.87 9.25
#